data_AF-A0A8S3FV67-F1
#
_entry.id   AF-A0A8S3FV67-F1
#
_cell.length_a   1.000
_cell.length_b   1.000
_cell.length_c   1.000
_cell.angle_alpha   90.00
_cell.angle_beta   90.00
_cell.angle_gamma   90.00
#
_symmetry.space_group_name_H-M   'P 1'
#
loop_
_entity.id
_entity.type
_entity.pdbx_description
1 polymer ?
#
loop_
_entity_poly.entity_id
_entity_poly.type
_entity_poly.pdbx_seq_one_letter_code
_entity_poly.pdbx_strand_id
1 'polypeptide(L)'
;MNEDLISRYEETICNLILDGFWLAFITLTTLGYGDVYPRSFEARIAAGFSSMPTTTIFIKYTTLIQNKWKRNRSIRYAISS
;
A
#
# COMPACT_ATOMS: atom_id res chain seq x y z
N MET A 1 -8.29 -9.10 39.27
CA MET A 1 -8.32 -7.62 39.28
C MET A 1 -7.07 -6.98 38.69
N ASN A 2 -5.83 -7.40 39.01
CA ASN A 2 -4.64 -6.89 38.30
C ASN A 2 -4.38 -7.60 36.96
N GLU A 3 -4.60 -8.91 36.90
CA GLU A 3 -4.44 -9.70 35.67
C GLU A 3 -5.38 -9.25 34.53
N ASP A 4 -6.63 -8.90 34.88
CA ASP A 4 -7.64 -8.44 33.90
C ASP A 4 -7.26 -7.09 33.27
N LEU A 5 -6.58 -6.22 34.01
CA LEU A 5 -6.14 -4.92 33.52
C LEU A 5 -4.92 -5.05 32.60
N ILE A 6 -4.00 -5.96 32.94
CA ILE A 6 -2.85 -6.28 32.10
C ILE A 6 -3.33 -6.84 30.76
N SER A 7 -4.28 -7.80 30.78
CA SER A 7 -4.85 -8.35 29.55
C SER A 7 -5.55 -7.31 28.68
N ARG A 8 -6.32 -6.38 29.28
CA ARG A 8 -6.99 -5.30 28.53
C ARG A 8 -6.02 -4.25 27.99
N TYR A 9 -4.92 -3.99 28.69
CA TYR A 9 -3.88 -3.09 28.23
C TYR A 9 -3.17 -3.66 27.00
N GLU A 10 -2.75 -4.92 27.07
CA GLU A 10 -2.13 -5.65 25.94
C GLU A 10 -3.04 -5.67 24.71
N GLU A 11 -4.34 -5.94 24.89
CA GLU A 11 -5.34 -5.91 23.81
C GLU A 11 -5.46 -4.51 23.17
N THR A 12 -5.49 -3.46 24.00
CA THR A 12 -5.60 -2.08 23.50
C THR A 12 -4.36 -1.68 22.69
N ILE A 13 -3.17 -2.07 23.13
CA ILE A 13 -1.91 -1.84 22.42
C ILE A 13 -1.92 -2.57 21.06
N CYS A 14 -2.34 -3.84 21.06
CA CYS A 14 -2.43 -4.64 19.84
C CYS A 14 -3.38 -4.00 18.82
N ASN A 15 -4.58 -3.60 19.26
CA ASN A 15 -5.56 -2.95 18.39
C ASN A 15 -5.05 -1.61 17.85
N LEU A 16 -4.38 -0.79 18.68
CA LEU A 16 -3.81 0.48 18.23
C LEU A 16 -2.76 0.30 17.12
N ILE A 17 -1.89 -0.70 17.25
CA ILE A 17 -0.86 -1.02 16.26
C ILE A 17 -1.50 -1.56 14.98
N LEU A 18 -2.48 -2.47 15.12
CA LEU A 18 -3.20 -3.05 13.99
C LEU A 18 -4.00 -1.99 13.21
N ASP A 19 -4.67 -1.07 13.91
CA ASP A 19 -5.41 0.04 13.29
C ASP A 19 -4.47 0.99 12.54
N GLY A 20 -3.30 1.28 13.11
CA GLY A 20 -2.27 2.08 12.45
C GLY A 20 -1.70 1.41 11.20
N PHE A 21 -1.41 0.11 11.29
CA PHE A 21 -0.97 -0.69 10.14
C PHE A 21 -2.06 -0.80 9.07
N TRP A 22 -3.31 -1.00 9.49
CA TRP A 22 -4.46 -1.05 8.60
C TRP A 22 -4.66 0.27 7.87
N LEU A 23 -4.60 1.40 8.58
CA LEU A 23 -4.62 2.74 7.99
C LEU A 23 -3.49 2.91 6.95
N ALA A 24 -2.27 2.47 7.27
CA ALA A 24 -1.16 2.51 6.34
C ALA A 24 -1.40 1.62 5.11
N PHE A 25 -1.94 0.41 5.30
CA PHE A 25 -2.22 -0.55 4.24
C PHE A 25 -3.32 -0.05 3.30
N ILE A 26 -4.46 0.41 3.80
CA ILE A 26 -5.58 0.90 2.99
C ILE A 26 -5.21 2.20 2.26
N THR A 27 -4.33 3.02 2.84
CA THR A 27 -3.81 4.23 2.19
C THR A 27 -2.79 3.87 1.10
N LEU A 28 -1.86 2.97 1.40
CA LEU A 28 -0.85 2.50 0.46
C LEU A 28 -1.49 1.84 -0.76
N THR A 29 -2.52 1.03 -0.56
CA THR A 29 -3.28 0.36 -1.63
C THR A 29 -4.34 1.24 -2.27
N THR A 30 -4.53 2.48 -1.79
CA THR A 30 -5.57 3.42 -2.23
C THR A 30 -7.01 2.90 -2.07
N LEU A 31 -7.24 1.87 -1.25
CA LEU A 31 -8.58 1.35 -0.95
C LEU A 31 -9.43 2.39 -0.20
N GLY A 32 -8.83 3.02 0.82
CA GLY A 32 -9.45 4.12 1.56
C GLY A 32 -10.87 3.83 2.07
N TYR A 33 -11.09 2.69 2.74
CA TYR A 33 -12.42 2.29 3.24
C TYR A 33 -13.08 3.33 4.16
N GLY A 34 -12.28 4.19 4.81
CA GLY A 34 -12.76 5.32 5.62
C GLY A 34 -13.20 4.94 7.03
N ASP A 35 -12.98 3.68 7.42
CA ASP A 35 -13.18 3.12 8.75
C ASP A 35 -12.16 3.67 9.76
N VAL A 36 -10.90 3.80 9.35
CA VAL A 36 -9.83 4.44 10.12
C VAL A 36 -9.33 5.66 9.36
N TYR A 37 -9.22 6.80 10.03
CA TYR A 37 -8.76 8.05 9.43
C TYR A 37 -7.80 8.82 10.33
N PRO A 38 -6.79 9.50 9.74
CA PRO A 38 -5.83 10.30 10.49
C PRO A 38 -6.52 11.53 11.09
N ARG A 39 -6.52 11.62 12.41
CA ARG A 39 -7.05 12.81 13.12
C ARG A 39 -6.03 13.95 13.23
N SER A 40 -4.73 13.65 13.17
CA SER A 40 -3.66 14.65 13.26
C SER A 40 -3.29 15.20 11.88
N PHE A 41 -2.89 16.48 11.84
CA PHE A 41 -2.49 17.16 10.61
C PHE A 41 -1.29 16.48 9.93
N GLU A 42 -0.30 16.06 10.72
CA GLU A 42 0.90 15.36 10.22
C GLU A 42 0.56 14.02 9.56
N ALA A 43 -0.36 13.25 10.15
CA ALA A 43 -0.77 11.96 9.59
C ALA A 43 -1.58 12.11 8.29
N ARG A 44 -2.32 13.22 8.12
CA ARG A 44 -3.01 13.54 6.85
C ARG A 44 -2.01 13.82 5.73
N ILE A 45 -0.95 14.55 6.04
CA ILE A 45 0.14 14.82 5.09
C ILE A 45 0.87 13.53 4.74
N ALA A 46 1.22 12.71 5.73
CA ALA A 46 1.88 11.42 5.51
C ALA A 46 1.02 10.47 4.65
N ALA A 47 -0.29 10.42 4.88
CA ALA A 47 -1.23 9.63 4.08
C ALA A 47 -1.34 10.14 2.63
N GLY A 48 -1.31 11.45 2.42
CA GLY A 48 -1.29 12.04 1.08
C GLY A 48 -0.01 11.70 0.32
N PHE A 49 1.16 11.82 0.97
CA PHE A 49 2.45 11.54 0.34
C PHE A 49 2.67 10.05 0.04
N SER A 50 2.20 9.15 0.91
CA SER A 50 2.36 7.70 0.71
C SER A 50 1.57 7.13 -0.48
N SER A 51 0.63 7.90 -1.03
CA SER A 51 -0.16 7.51 -2.21
C SER A 51 0.61 7.66 -3.54
N MET A 52 1.63 8.53 -3.62
CA MET A 52 2.43 8.71 -4.84
C MET A 52 3.40 7.57 -5.15
N PRO A 53 4.12 6.99 -4.17
CA PRO A 53 5.01 5.85 -4.38
C PRO A 53 4.30 4.63 -4.98
N THR A 54 3.06 4.34 -4.59
CA THR A 54 2.34 3.13 -5.02
C THR A 54 2.05 3.12 -6.51
N THR A 55 1.59 4.25 -7.05
CA THR A 55 1.24 4.34 -8.48
C THR A 55 2.48 4.20 -9.37
N THR A 56 3.62 4.72 -8.94
CA THR A 56 4.89 4.63 -9.69
C THR A 56 5.40 3.19 -9.78
N ILE A 57 5.27 2.42 -8.70
CA ILE A 57 5.67 1.01 -8.64
C ILE A 57 4.80 0.17 -9.57
N PHE A 58 3.47 0.35 -9.51
CA PHE A 58 2.53 -0.36 -10.36
C PHE A 58 2.75 -0.08 -11.86
N ILE A 59 2.96 1.19 -12.23
CA ILE A 59 3.23 1.60 -13.62
C ILE A 59 4.55 1.02 -14.13
N LYS A 60 5.59 0.94 -13.30
CA LYS A 60 6.86 0.30 -13.71
C LYS A 60 6.66 -1.18 -14.02
N TYR A 61 5.92 -1.91 -13.20
CA TYR A 61 5.67 -3.34 -13.44
C TYR A 61 4.91 -3.56 -14.76
N THR A 62 3.88 -2.76 -15.06
CA THR A 62 3.15 -2.88 -16.33
C THR A 62 4.03 -2.50 -17.52
N THR A 63 4.85 -1.45 -17.40
CA THR A 63 5.74 -0.99 -18.48
C THR A 63 6.84 -2.01 -18.80
N LEU A 64 7.39 -2.72 -17.81
CA LEU A 64 8.39 -3.78 -18.07
C LEU A 64 7.79 -4.93 -18.87
N ILE A 65 6.56 -5.32 -18.56
CA ILE A 65 5.83 -6.36 -19.28
C ILE A 65 5.53 -5.90 -20.70
N GLN A 66 5.03 -4.66 -20.86
CA GLN A 66 4.78 -4.05 -22.17
C GLN A 66 6.06 -3.98 -23.01
N ASN A 67 7.17 -3.55 -22.42
CA ASN A 67 8.46 -3.45 -23.10
C ASN A 67 9.00 -4.84 -23.50
N LYS A 68 8.86 -5.83 -22.62
CA LYS A 68 9.23 -7.22 -22.93
C LYS A 68 8.40 -7.77 -24.09
N TRP A 69 7.09 -7.54 -24.09
CA TRP A 69 6.18 -8.00 -25.13
C TRP A 69 6.40 -7.28 -26.47
N LYS A 70 6.57 -5.95 -26.45
CA LYS A 70 6.84 -5.13 -27.64
C LYS A 70 8.17 -5.50 -28.29
N ARG A 71 9.23 -5.70 -27.49
CA ARG A 71 10.53 -6.18 -27.97
C ARG A 71 10.45 -7.56 -28.61
N ASN A 72 9.73 -8.50 -27.99
CA ASN A 72 9.61 -9.86 -28.52
C ASN A 72 8.81 -9.91 -29.83
N ARG A 73 7.81 -9.03 -30.01
CA ARG A 73 7.09 -8.90 -31.27
C ARG A 73 8.00 -8.37 -32.39
N SER A 74 8.83 -7.38 -32.10
CA SER A 74 9.76 -6.81 -33.10
C SER A 74 10.75 -7.85 -33.64
N ILE A 75 11.25 -8.74 -32.78
CA ILE A 75 12.17 -9.81 -33.16
C ILE A 75 11.47 -10.84 -34.07
N ARG A 76 10.20 -11.16 -33.80
CA ARG A 76 9.44 -12.14 -34.61
C ARG A 76 9.26 -11.71 -36.07
N TYR A 77 9.06 -10.41 -36.33
CA TYR A 77 8.93 -9.91 -37.71
C TYR A 77 10.26 -9.86 -38.46
N ALA A 78 11.38 -9.63 -37.77
CA ALA A 78 12.71 -9.58 -38.38
C ALA A 78 13.26 -10.96 -38.77
N ILE A 79 12.76 -12.03 -38.15
CA ILE A 79 13.18 -13.41 -38.45
C ILE A 79 12.28 -14.04 -39.54
N SER A 80 11.07 -13.51 -39.76
CA SER A 80 10.13 -14.04 -40.76
C SER A 80 10.21 -13.34 -42.12
N SER A 81 11.19 -12.47 -42.34
CA SER A 81 11.47 -11.74 -43.59
C SER A 81 12.78 -12.22 -44.20
#